data_AF-A0A0F5IZI8-F1
#
_entry.id   AF-A0A0F5IZI8-F1
#
_cell.length_a   1.000
_cell.length_b   1.000
_cell.length_c   1.000
_cell.angle_alpha   90.00
_cell.angle_beta   90.00
_cell.angle_gamma   90.00
#
_symmetry.space_group_name_H-M   'P 1'
#
loop_
_entity.id
_entity.type
_entity.pdbx_description
1 polymer ?
#
loop_
_entity_poly.entity_id
_entity_poly.type
_entity_poly.pdbx_seq_one_letter_code
_entity_poly.pdbx_strand_id
1 'polypeptide(L)'
;MEDRIMDNPEIVNRWRLILGDFAENSLPLDPESGELDNTLYFLYNREYTDEQGIRNDFPNRAGRGGSMLTVPGWLKKVKKLFPKKTVEIMQKQALDKYNLTQLLTDESVLSQLEPNIGLLKNILTFRNMMPEHVRKLAYSIVEEVIKEIQKKLEINVRKAFYGKKLPHTNSSYKIFRNFDFKQTIEKNLKNYSPEHGTIIPDRLYFNQNVRRYNPWHIVILVDESGSMLDSVIYTAVMASIFAKMPFLSVKLAIFDTSVVDLSEHLDDPVGILMKVQLGGGTDIHKALEYGKRLITAPQKTIVVLVSDLYDGNNYSYMFRSCRDIIEAGSRLFVLPALDYSGTPCYDVRAARSIAGMGADVAAITPEELAEWIGKIIS
;
A
#
# COMPACT_ATOMS: atom_id res chain seq x y z
N MET A 1 -33.86 -22.57 -27.14
CA MET A 1 -33.36 -21.97 -25.88
C MET A 1 -33.40 -20.44 -25.94
N GLU A 2 -33.83 -19.84 -27.05
CA GLU A 2 -33.97 -18.39 -27.26
C GLU A 2 -35.29 -17.79 -26.73
N ASP A 3 -36.36 -18.59 -26.64
CA ASP A 3 -37.70 -18.05 -26.28
C ASP A 3 -37.96 -17.78 -24.80
N ARG A 4 -37.02 -18.07 -23.88
CA ARG A 4 -37.24 -17.87 -22.43
C ARG A 4 -36.63 -16.60 -21.84
N ILE A 5 -35.81 -15.86 -22.59
CA ILE A 5 -35.18 -14.62 -22.11
C ILE A 5 -36.11 -13.41 -22.32
N MET A 6 -36.98 -13.47 -23.33
CA MET A 6 -37.91 -12.38 -23.69
C MET A 6 -39.08 -12.19 -22.72
N ASP A 7 -39.36 -13.17 -21.85
CA ASP A 7 -40.48 -13.13 -20.89
C ASP A 7 -40.17 -12.34 -19.60
N ASN A 8 -38.92 -11.93 -19.37
CA ASN A 8 -38.56 -11.14 -18.20
C ASN A 8 -38.04 -9.74 -18.61
N PRO A 9 -38.88 -8.69 -18.52
CA PRO A 9 -38.53 -7.35 -18.98
C PRO A 9 -37.34 -6.76 -18.24
N GLU A 10 -37.10 -7.13 -16.97
CA GLU A 10 -35.91 -6.69 -16.22
C GLU A 10 -34.61 -7.27 -16.78
N ILE A 11 -34.63 -8.53 -17.23
CA ILE A 11 -33.46 -9.20 -17.79
C ILE A 11 -33.14 -8.60 -19.16
N VAL A 12 -34.16 -8.40 -19.99
CA VAL A 12 -34.04 -7.74 -21.30
C VAL A 12 -33.45 -6.33 -21.14
N ASN A 13 -33.92 -5.57 -20.16
CA ASN A 13 -33.42 -4.22 -19.91
C ASN A 13 -31.96 -4.22 -19.40
N ARG A 14 -31.58 -5.17 -18.53
CA ARG A 14 -30.18 -5.33 -18.11
C ARG A 14 -29.27 -5.71 -19.27
N TRP A 15 -29.69 -6.60 -20.15
CA TRP A 15 -28.93 -6.94 -21.36
C TRP A 15 -28.82 -5.74 -22.31
N ARG A 16 -29.88 -4.94 -22.46
CA ARG A 16 -29.84 -3.71 -23.24
C ARG A 16 -28.86 -2.67 -22.67
N LEU A 17 -28.75 -2.56 -21.34
CA LEU A 17 -27.78 -1.69 -20.66
C LEU A 17 -26.33 -2.22 -20.77
N ILE A 18 -26.13 -3.53 -20.80
CA ILE A 18 -24.80 -4.16 -20.95
C ILE A 18 -24.30 -4.05 -22.40
N LEU A 19 -25.19 -4.28 -23.37
CA LEU A 19 -24.85 -4.29 -24.79
C LEU A 19 -24.80 -2.88 -25.40
N GLY A 20 -25.38 -1.88 -24.72
CA GLY A 20 -25.42 -0.49 -25.18
C GLY A 20 -26.10 -0.33 -26.54
N ASP A 21 -25.66 0.67 -27.31
CA ASP A 21 -26.28 1.07 -28.58
C ASP A 21 -26.26 -0.03 -29.66
N PHE A 22 -25.39 -1.03 -29.55
CA PHE A 22 -25.35 -2.16 -30.47
C PHE A 22 -26.63 -3.01 -30.43
N ALA A 23 -27.38 -2.96 -29.33
CA ALA A 23 -28.64 -3.67 -29.17
C ALA A 23 -29.89 -2.78 -29.33
N GLU A 24 -29.74 -1.50 -29.73
CA GLU A 24 -30.88 -0.56 -29.87
C GLU A 24 -31.93 -1.04 -30.89
N ASN A 25 -31.50 -1.74 -31.94
CA ASN A 25 -32.40 -2.28 -32.97
C ASN A 25 -33.13 -3.57 -32.53
N SER A 26 -32.67 -4.23 -31.46
CA SER A 26 -33.12 -5.59 -31.11
C SER A 26 -33.77 -5.67 -29.73
N LEU A 27 -33.49 -4.74 -28.81
CA LEU A 27 -34.03 -4.74 -27.46
C LEU A 27 -34.57 -3.34 -27.09
N PRO A 28 -35.86 -3.22 -26.71
CA PRO A 28 -36.41 -1.94 -26.25
C PRO A 28 -35.84 -1.56 -24.88
N LEU A 29 -35.54 -0.26 -24.69
CA LEU A 29 -35.12 0.29 -23.41
C LEU A 29 -36.34 0.87 -22.68
N ASP A 30 -36.44 0.60 -21.39
CA ASP A 30 -37.43 1.23 -20.53
C ASP A 30 -37.14 2.75 -20.36
N PRO A 31 -38.16 3.64 -20.41
CA PRO A 31 -37.94 5.09 -20.33
C PRO A 31 -37.23 5.55 -19.05
N GLU A 32 -37.40 4.85 -17.92
CA GLU A 32 -36.70 5.19 -16.66
C GLU A 32 -35.20 4.84 -16.72
N SER A 33 -34.82 3.89 -17.58
CA SER A 33 -33.44 3.43 -17.75
C SER A 33 -32.62 4.26 -18.74
N GLY A 34 -33.24 5.25 -19.40
CA GLY A 34 -32.56 6.16 -20.33
C GLY A 34 -31.47 7.00 -19.67
N GLU A 35 -31.63 7.44 -18.42
CA GLU A 35 -30.58 8.18 -17.70
C GLU A 35 -29.39 7.27 -17.32
N LEU A 36 -29.65 6.00 -17.01
CA LEU A 36 -28.64 4.99 -16.72
C LEU A 36 -27.81 4.66 -17.97
N ASP A 37 -28.48 4.43 -19.10
CA ASP A 37 -27.84 4.11 -20.37
C ASP A 37 -26.90 5.24 -20.82
N ASN A 38 -27.37 6.49 -20.78
CA ASN A 38 -26.53 7.66 -21.09
C ASN A 38 -25.31 7.81 -20.18
N THR A 39 -25.45 7.45 -18.90
CA THR A 39 -24.36 7.55 -17.91
C THR A 39 -23.31 6.45 -18.12
N LEU A 40 -23.75 5.23 -18.47
CA LEU A 40 -22.87 4.11 -18.84
C LEU A 40 -22.18 4.37 -20.18
N TYR A 41 -22.94 4.83 -21.17
CA TYR A 41 -22.45 5.16 -22.50
C TYR A 41 -21.30 6.18 -22.43
N PHE A 42 -21.43 7.25 -21.64
CA PHE A 42 -20.37 8.25 -21.49
C PHE A 42 -19.02 7.67 -21.03
N LEU A 43 -19.03 6.61 -20.21
CA LEU A 43 -17.81 5.99 -19.71
C LEU A 43 -17.28 4.92 -20.67
N TYR A 44 -18.14 3.98 -21.08
CA TYR A 44 -17.75 2.76 -21.78
C TYR A 44 -17.72 2.88 -23.30
N ASN A 45 -18.34 3.90 -23.91
CA ASN A 45 -18.25 4.11 -25.36
C ASN A 45 -16.78 4.28 -25.84
N ARG A 46 -15.88 4.66 -24.91
CA ARG A 46 -14.43 4.77 -25.16
C ARG A 46 -13.71 3.44 -25.35
N GLU A 47 -14.22 2.31 -24.83
CA GLU A 47 -13.60 0.98 -25.07
C GLU A 47 -13.81 0.50 -26.50
N TYR A 48 -14.83 1.03 -27.20
CA TYR A 48 -15.16 0.63 -28.57
C TYR A 48 -14.34 1.37 -29.63
N THR A 49 -13.45 2.30 -29.25
CA THR A 49 -12.77 3.19 -30.21
C THR A 49 -11.38 2.70 -30.64
N ASP A 50 -10.62 1.93 -29.84
CA ASP A 50 -9.21 1.64 -30.16
C ASP A 50 -8.74 0.16 -30.11
N GLU A 51 -9.34 -0.75 -29.34
CA GLU A 51 -8.72 -2.09 -29.11
C GLU A 51 -9.36 -3.30 -29.81
N GLN A 52 -10.57 -3.18 -30.39
CA GLN A 52 -11.30 -4.36 -30.94
C GLN A 52 -11.46 -4.40 -32.46
N GLY A 53 -10.78 -3.52 -33.22
CA GLY A 53 -10.80 -3.59 -34.69
C GLY A 53 -12.18 -3.38 -35.33
N ILE A 54 -13.16 -2.88 -34.57
CA ILE A 54 -14.46 -2.47 -35.10
C ILE A 54 -14.22 -1.18 -35.88
N ARG A 55 -14.25 -1.27 -37.21
CA ARG A 55 -14.20 -0.10 -38.11
C ARG A 55 -15.23 0.93 -37.65
N ASN A 56 -14.76 2.14 -37.38
CA ASN A 56 -15.58 3.36 -37.31
C ASN A 56 -16.21 3.64 -38.68
N ASP A 57 -17.22 2.85 -39.09
CA ASP A 57 -18.06 3.16 -40.25
C ASP A 57 -19.20 4.15 -39.90
N PHE A 58 -19.23 4.65 -38.66
CA PHE A 58 -20.12 5.72 -38.23
C PHE A 58 -19.37 6.86 -37.53
N PRO A 59 -18.57 7.66 -38.28
CA PRO A 59 -18.13 8.94 -37.76
C PRO A 59 -19.39 9.81 -37.62
N ASN A 60 -19.71 10.23 -36.40
CA ASN A 60 -20.82 11.14 -36.10
C ASN A 60 -22.23 10.65 -36.50
N ARG A 61 -22.82 9.71 -35.74
CA ARG A 61 -24.26 9.84 -35.46
C ARG A 61 -24.46 10.92 -34.40
N ALA A 62 -24.53 12.15 -34.87
CA ALA A 62 -25.18 13.24 -34.16
C ALA A 62 -26.68 12.90 -34.02
N GLY A 63 -27.14 12.73 -32.78
CA GLY A 63 -28.56 12.53 -32.41
C GLY A 63 -28.65 11.52 -31.27
N ARG A 64 -28.87 11.92 -30.02
CA ARG A 64 -30.04 12.67 -29.55
C ARG A 64 -29.67 13.85 -28.64
N GLY A 65 -30.44 14.93 -28.77
CA GLY A 65 -30.34 16.15 -27.96
C GLY A 65 -30.71 15.91 -26.50
N GLY A 66 -29.71 15.62 -25.68
CA GLY A 66 -29.76 15.66 -24.23
C GLY A 66 -28.35 15.85 -23.71
N SER A 67 -27.94 17.11 -23.57
CA SER A 67 -26.70 17.62 -22.95
C SER A 67 -25.49 16.67 -23.01
N MET A 68 -24.51 16.96 -23.89
CA MET A 68 -23.17 16.35 -23.79
C MET A 68 -22.75 16.31 -22.33
N LEU A 69 -22.73 15.10 -21.75
CA LEU A 69 -22.41 14.92 -20.35
C LEU A 69 -20.98 15.40 -20.16
N THR A 70 -20.81 16.51 -19.44
CA THR A 70 -19.49 16.91 -18.98
C THR A 70 -19.09 15.97 -17.86
N VAL A 71 -17.79 15.77 -17.68
CA VAL A 71 -17.23 14.95 -16.60
C VAL A 71 -17.84 15.27 -15.20
N PRO A 72 -18.03 16.56 -14.81
CA PRO A 72 -18.76 16.92 -13.60
C PRO A 72 -20.23 16.49 -13.59
N GLY A 73 -20.92 16.60 -14.73
CA GLY A 73 -22.33 16.24 -14.87
C GLY A 73 -22.55 14.73 -14.78
N TRP A 74 -21.63 13.95 -15.35
CA TRP A 74 -21.59 12.49 -15.24
C TRP A 74 -21.43 12.05 -13.78
N LEU A 75 -20.48 12.62 -13.04
CA LEU A 75 -20.23 12.24 -11.65
C LEU A 75 -21.46 12.43 -10.74
N LYS A 76 -22.18 13.54 -10.91
CA LYS A 76 -23.44 13.81 -10.18
C LYS A 76 -24.53 12.79 -10.50
N LYS A 77 -24.67 12.40 -11.77
CA LYS A 77 -25.65 11.38 -12.19
C LYS A 77 -25.28 9.99 -11.67
N VAL A 78 -24.00 9.60 -11.73
CA VAL A 78 -23.53 8.31 -11.21
C VAL A 78 -23.85 8.16 -9.72
N LYS A 79 -23.60 9.20 -8.90
CA LYS A 79 -23.94 9.18 -7.47
C LYS A 79 -25.44 9.10 -7.17
N LYS A 80 -26.29 9.65 -8.03
CA LYS A 80 -27.75 9.62 -7.87
C LYS A 80 -28.32 8.26 -8.27
N LEU A 81 -27.76 7.66 -9.31
CA LEU A 81 -28.35 6.50 -9.99
C LEU A 81 -27.81 5.15 -9.50
N PHE A 82 -26.60 5.11 -8.94
CA PHE A 82 -25.96 3.85 -8.55
C PHE A 82 -25.68 3.74 -7.04
N PRO A 83 -25.69 2.52 -6.48
CA PRO A 83 -25.22 2.27 -5.11
C PRO A 83 -23.75 2.66 -4.93
N LYS A 84 -23.36 3.08 -3.72
CA LYS A 84 -22.00 3.57 -3.39
C LYS A 84 -20.89 2.66 -3.94
N LYS A 85 -20.97 1.36 -3.69
CA LYS A 85 -19.99 0.37 -4.16
C LYS A 85 -19.81 0.36 -5.68
N THR A 86 -20.89 0.57 -6.44
CA THR A 86 -20.84 0.63 -7.91
C THR A 86 -20.25 1.95 -8.40
N VAL A 87 -20.58 3.05 -7.71
CA VAL A 87 -19.99 4.38 -7.98
C VAL A 87 -18.47 4.35 -7.83
N GLU A 88 -17.97 3.74 -6.75
CA GLU A 88 -16.53 3.57 -6.50
C GLU A 88 -15.84 2.81 -7.65
N ILE A 89 -16.44 1.71 -8.12
CA ILE A 89 -15.90 0.91 -9.23
C ILE A 89 -15.87 1.73 -10.52
N MET A 90 -16.94 2.44 -10.84
CA MET A 90 -17.02 3.28 -12.05
C MET A 90 -16.04 4.45 -12.00
N GLN A 91 -15.88 5.10 -10.84
CA GLN A 91 -14.88 6.16 -10.65
C GLN A 91 -13.46 5.62 -10.79
N LYS A 92 -13.19 4.43 -10.24
CA LYS A 92 -11.91 3.75 -10.40
C LYS A 92 -11.61 3.49 -11.88
N GLN A 93 -12.56 2.92 -12.63
CA GLN A 93 -12.38 2.68 -14.07
C GLN A 93 -12.22 3.98 -14.87
N ALA A 94 -13.00 5.02 -14.54
CA ALA A 94 -12.90 6.36 -15.13
C ALA A 94 -11.49 6.95 -15.04
N LEU A 95 -10.83 6.77 -13.89
CA LEU A 95 -9.49 7.27 -13.67
C LEU A 95 -8.42 6.29 -14.21
N ASP A 96 -8.48 5.02 -13.83
CA ASP A 96 -7.42 4.03 -14.10
C ASP A 96 -7.37 3.57 -15.57
N LYS A 97 -8.53 3.45 -16.25
CA LYS A 97 -8.59 2.98 -17.65
C LYS A 97 -8.71 4.13 -18.65
N TYR A 98 -9.54 5.12 -18.35
CA TYR A 98 -9.89 6.16 -19.32
C TYR A 98 -9.14 7.48 -19.11
N ASN A 99 -8.20 7.53 -18.15
CA ASN A 99 -7.34 8.68 -17.86
C ASN A 99 -8.10 10.02 -17.94
N LEU A 100 -9.27 10.10 -17.31
CA LEU A 100 -10.10 11.29 -17.29
C LEU A 100 -9.44 12.39 -16.44
N THR A 101 -8.37 12.97 -16.96
CA THR A 101 -7.54 14.04 -16.36
C THR A 101 -8.37 15.27 -16.01
N GLN A 102 -9.51 15.49 -16.67
CA GLN A 102 -10.49 16.51 -16.31
C GLN A 102 -11.04 16.35 -14.89
N LEU A 103 -11.20 15.11 -14.38
CA LEU A 103 -11.62 14.84 -12.99
C LEU A 103 -10.60 15.38 -11.96
N LEU A 104 -9.32 15.44 -12.35
CA LEU A 104 -8.19 15.85 -11.52
C LEU A 104 -7.85 17.34 -11.67
N THR A 105 -8.43 18.01 -12.65
CA THR A 105 -8.17 19.43 -12.98
C THR A 105 -9.27 20.35 -12.45
N ASP A 106 -10.44 19.81 -12.14
CA ASP A 106 -11.58 20.58 -11.63
C ASP A 106 -11.77 20.41 -10.11
N GLU A 107 -11.65 21.50 -9.35
CA GLU A 107 -11.80 21.52 -7.89
C GLU A 107 -13.17 21.01 -7.42
N SER A 108 -14.24 21.41 -8.12
CA SER A 108 -15.61 21.02 -7.78
C SER A 108 -15.87 19.53 -7.95
N VAL A 109 -15.06 18.85 -8.77
CA VAL A 109 -15.17 17.43 -9.08
C VAL A 109 -14.30 16.63 -8.14
N LEU A 110 -13.05 17.08 -7.93
CA LEU A 110 -12.11 16.44 -7.01
C LEU A 110 -12.65 16.42 -5.58
N SER A 111 -13.33 17.47 -5.12
CA SER A 111 -13.99 17.53 -3.80
C SER A 111 -15.19 16.58 -3.66
N GLN A 112 -15.75 16.11 -4.78
CA GLN A 112 -16.83 15.13 -4.77
C GLN A 112 -16.32 13.69 -4.88
N LEU A 113 -15.05 13.46 -5.19
CA LEU A 113 -14.50 12.11 -5.25
C LEU A 113 -14.25 11.58 -3.85
N GLU A 114 -14.53 10.29 -3.64
CA GLU A 114 -14.23 9.66 -2.35
C GLU A 114 -12.72 9.38 -2.25
N PRO A 115 -12.06 9.77 -1.15
CA PRO A 115 -10.65 9.49 -0.92
C PRO A 115 -10.39 7.98 -0.95
N ASN A 116 -9.59 7.53 -1.91
CA ASN A 116 -9.21 6.12 -2.03
C ASN A 116 -7.79 5.97 -2.59
N ILE A 117 -7.22 4.76 -2.52
CA ILE A 117 -5.85 4.48 -2.98
C ILE A 117 -5.70 4.72 -4.48
N GLY A 118 -6.72 4.41 -5.29
CA GLY A 118 -6.70 4.70 -6.73
C GLY A 118 -6.60 6.20 -7.01
N LEU A 119 -7.38 7.02 -6.30
CA LEU A 119 -7.32 8.47 -6.40
C LEU A 119 -5.96 9.02 -5.96
N LEU A 120 -5.38 8.49 -4.87
CA LEU A 120 -4.03 8.82 -4.43
C LEU A 120 -2.99 8.58 -5.53
N LYS A 121 -3.01 7.41 -6.17
CA LYS A 121 -2.08 7.11 -7.28
C LYS A 121 -2.23 8.09 -8.43
N ASN A 122 -3.46 8.32 -8.84
CA ASN A 122 -3.76 9.23 -9.95
C ASN A 122 -3.30 10.67 -9.62
N ILE A 123 -3.48 11.12 -8.37
CA ILE A 123 -2.95 12.41 -7.91
C ILE A 123 -1.42 12.43 -7.99
N LEU A 124 -0.72 11.39 -7.53
CA LEU A 124 0.74 11.31 -7.57
C LEU A 124 1.28 11.31 -9.02
N THR A 125 0.65 10.54 -9.91
CA THR A 125 1.03 10.45 -11.33
C THR A 125 0.82 11.78 -12.07
N PHE A 126 -0.31 12.45 -11.85
CA PHE A 126 -0.68 13.65 -12.61
C PHE A 126 -0.41 14.98 -11.89
N ARG A 127 0.28 14.98 -10.73
CA ARG A 127 0.50 16.18 -9.91
C ARG A 127 1.08 17.37 -10.67
N ASN A 128 1.97 17.11 -11.63
CA ASN A 128 2.68 18.13 -12.40
C ASN A 128 1.73 18.86 -13.36
N MET A 129 0.65 18.21 -13.79
CA MET A 129 -0.35 18.75 -14.71
C MET A 129 -1.48 19.50 -14.00
N MET A 130 -1.60 19.36 -12.67
CA MET A 130 -2.64 20.02 -11.89
C MET A 130 -2.37 21.52 -11.69
N PRO A 131 -3.39 22.38 -11.85
CA PRO A 131 -3.32 23.79 -11.47
C PRO A 131 -3.04 23.98 -9.98
N GLU A 132 -2.33 25.05 -9.63
CA GLU A 132 -1.88 25.31 -8.25
C GLU A 132 -3.02 25.41 -7.23
N HIS A 133 -4.18 25.95 -7.63
CA HIS A 133 -5.36 26.05 -6.77
C HIS A 133 -5.97 24.69 -6.43
N VAL A 134 -5.91 23.71 -7.34
CA VAL A 134 -6.41 22.35 -7.14
C VAL A 134 -5.43 21.50 -6.33
N ARG A 135 -4.12 21.77 -6.43
CA ARG A 135 -3.10 21.03 -5.69
C ARG A 135 -3.38 21.02 -4.20
N LYS A 136 -3.75 22.15 -3.59
CA LYS A 136 -4.06 22.23 -2.15
C LYS A 136 -5.18 21.25 -1.75
N LEU A 137 -6.22 21.15 -2.56
CA LEU A 137 -7.31 20.21 -2.33
C LEU A 137 -6.84 18.76 -2.51
N ALA A 138 -6.03 18.49 -3.54
CA ALA A 138 -5.40 17.19 -3.74
C ALA A 138 -4.54 16.78 -2.53
N TYR A 139 -3.74 17.69 -1.96
CA TYR A 139 -2.95 17.44 -0.74
C TYR A 139 -3.84 17.03 0.44
N SER A 140 -4.97 17.72 0.65
CA SER A 140 -5.88 17.39 1.75
C SER A 140 -6.48 15.98 1.60
N ILE A 141 -6.82 15.58 0.37
CA ILE A 141 -7.35 14.24 0.06
C ILE A 141 -6.26 13.19 0.30
N VAL A 142 -5.04 13.45 -0.18
CA VAL A 142 -3.89 12.56 0.03
C VAL A 142 -3.61 12.35 1.52
N GLU A 143 -3.64 13.44 2.30
CA GLU A 143 -3.45 13.38 3.75
C GLU A 143 -4.54 12.54 4.44
N GLU A 144 -5.80 12.67 4.02
CA GLU A 144 -6.91 11.87 4.55
C GLU A 144 -6.74 10.37 4.25
N VAL A 145 -6.41 10.01 3.01
CA VAL A 145 -6.16 8.61 2.62
C VAL A 145 -4.98 8.03 3.41
N ILE A 146 -3.88 8.78 3.53
CA ILE A 146 -2.69 8.33 4.26
C ILE A 146 -3.00 8.15 5.74
N LYS A 147 -3.76 9.06 6.36
CA LYS A 147 -4.21 8.90 7.76
C LYS A 147 -5.05 7.65 7.95
N GLU A 148 -5.92 7.31 7.00
CA GLU A 148 -6.73 6.09 7.06
C GLU A 148 -5.85 4.83 6.96
N ILE A 149 -4.91 4.80 6.01
CA ILE A 149 -3.95 3.69 5.85
C ILE A 149 -3.10 3.56 7.12
N GLN A 150 -2.58 4.67 7.64
CA GLN A 150 -1.78 4.70 8.86
C GLN A 150 -2.56 4.13 10.05
N LYS A 151 -3.82 4.53 10.23
CA LYS A 151 -4.67 4.03 11.32
C LYS A 151 -4.91 2.53 11.24
N LYS A 152 -5.13 1.98 10.04
CA LYS A 152 -5.31 0.53 9.83
C LYS A 152 -4.03 -0.23 10.14
N LEU A 153 -2.90 0.21 9.58
CA LEU A 153 -1.61 -0.45 9.75
C LEU A 153 -1.10 -0.35 11.19
N GLU A 154 -1.24 0.80 11.86
CA GLU A 154 -0.73 1.00 13.22
C GLU A 154 -1.32 0.00 14.22
N ILE A 155 -2.60 -0.37 14.07
CA ILE A 155 -3.25 -1.39 14.91
C ILE A 155 -2.55 -2.74 14.76
N ASN A 156 -2.25 -3.14 13.52
CA ASN A 156 -1.64 -4.43 13.21
C ASN A 156 -0.17 -4.46 13.61
N VAL A 157 0.57 -3.40 13.29
CA VAL A 157 1.97 -3.23 13.70
C VAL A 157 2.09 -3.27 15.23
N ARG A 158 1.23 -2.57 15.97
CA ARG A 158 1.24 -2.62 17.44
C ARG A 158 1.02 -4.04 17.97
N LYS A 159 0.13 -4.83 17.37
CA LYS A 159 -0.07 -6.24 17.78
C LYS A 159 1.21 -7.07 17.58
N ALA A 160 1.88 -6.90 16.43
CA ALA A 160 3.11 -7.64 16.10
C ALA A 160 4.24 -7.36 17.11
N PHE A 161 4.42 -6.12 17.55
CA PHE A 161 5.51 -5.73 18.47
C PHE A 161 5.17 -5.81 19.96
N TYR A 162 3.94 -5.48 20.38
CA TYR A 162 3.56 -5.43 21.79
C TYR A 162 2.97 -6.74 22.33
N GLY A 163 2.79 -7.76 21.48
CA GLY A 163 2.15 -9.03 21.84
C GLY A 163 3.00 -10.00 22.68
N LYS A 164 4.33 -9.80 22.79
CA LYS A 164 5.22 -10.79 23.41
C LYS A 164 5.88 -10.23 24.68
N LYS A 165 5.31 -10.56 25.84
CA LYS A 165 6.01 -10.44 27.13
C LYS A 165 7.24 -11.34 27.06
N LEU A 166 8.42 -10.86 27.42
CA LEU A 166 9.58 -11.75 27.54
C LEU A 166 9.46 -12.57 28.83
N PRO A 167 9.35 -13.91 28.74
CA PRO A 167 9.48 -14.76 29.91
C PRO A 167 10.94 -14.72 30.43
N HIS A 168 11.12 -14.81 31.75
CA HIS A 168 12.43 -14.92 32.44
C HIS A 168 13.34 -13.68 32.44
N THR A 169 12.79 -12.46 32.50
CA THR A 169 13.60 -11.24 32.74
C THR A 169 13.27 -10.65 34.11
N ASN A 170 14.26 -10.13 34.85
CA ASN A 170 14.03 -9.54 36.18
C ASN A 170 14.16 -8.02 36.12
N SER A 171 13.10 -7.30 36.50
CA SER A 171 13.07 -5.84 36.65
C SER A 171 13.14 -5.45 38.12
N SER A 172 13.91 -4.41 38.43
CA SER A 172 13.90 -3.76 39.75
C SER A 172 12.72 -2.79 39.92
N TYR A 173 12.01 -2.45 38.84
CA TYR A 173 10.88 -1.52 38.87
C TYR A 173 9.57 -2.23 39.25
N LYS A 174 8.93 -1.73 40.31
CA LYS A 174 7.69 -2.28 40.88
C LYS A 174 6.44 -1.78 40.11
N ILE A 175 6.27 -2.21 38.87
CA ILE A 175 5.10 -1.89 38.03
C ILE A 175 4.13 -3.07 38.08
N PHE A 176 2.91 -2.86 38.59
CA PHE A 176 1.91 -3.94 38.78
C PHE A 176 1.60 -4.72 37.49
N ARG A 177 1.51 -4.03 36.34
CA ARG A 177 1.26 -4.65 35.02
C ARG A 177 2.32 -5.68 34.61
N ASN A 178 3.51 -5.58 35.18
CA ASN A 178 4.67 -6.41 34.87
C ASN A 178 4.95 -7.46 35.96
N PHE A 179 4.05 -7.64 36.92
CA PHE A 179 4.25 -8.59 38.01
C PHE A 179 4.28 -10.04 37.52
N ASP A 180 5.33 -10.78 37.88
CA ASP A 180 5.45 -12.21 37.56
C ASP A 180 4.99 -13.05 38.75
N PHE A 181 3.73 -13.47 38.70
CA PHE A 181 3.14 -14.31 39.74
C PHE A 181 3.85 -15.65 39.87
N LYS A 182 4.22 -16.29 38.75
CA LYS A 182 4.78 -17.65 38.74
C LYS A 182 6.17 -17.65 39.35
N GLN A 183 7.05 -16.77 38.88
CA GLN A 183 8.41 -16.67 39.39
C GLN A 183 8.44 -16.18 40.85
N THR A 184 7.51 -15.30 41.21
CA THR A 184 7.36 -14.86 42.61
C THR A 184 6.94 -16.02 43.51
N ILE A 185 5.99 -16.86 43.09
CA ILE A 185 5.59 -18.03 43.87
C ILE A 185 6.74 -19.02 43.97
N GLU A 186 7.33 -19.46 42.84
CA GLU A 186 8.40 -20.46 42.81
C GLU A 186 9.59 -20.10 43.70
N LYS A 187 10.07 -18.84 43.65
CA LYS A 187 11.23 -18.40 44.44
C LYS A 187 10.93 -18.13 45.91
N ASN A 188 9.65 -17.97 46.26
CA ASN A 188 9.21 -17.76 47.64
C ASN A 188 8.55 -19.02 48.24
N LEU A 189 8.54 -20.17 47.55
CA LEU A 189 8.02 -21.44 48.10
C LEU A 189 8.65 -21.81 49.44
N LYS A 190 9.92 -21.42 49.66
CA LYS A 190 10.63 -21.58 50.93
C LYS A 190 10.03 -20.81 52.11
N ASN A 191 9.16 -19.83 51.85
CA ASN A 191 8.51 -18.97 52.84
C ASN A 191 7.03 -19.35 53.03
N TYR A 192 6.71 -20.63 52.88
CA TYR A 192 5.38 -21.13 53.20
C TYR A 192 5.12 -21.03 54.70
N SER A 193 4.06 -20.33 55.09
CA SER A 193 3.62 -20.23 56.48
C SER A 193 2.51 -21.26 56.77
N PRO A 194 2.76 -22.27 57.63
CA PRO A 194 1.76 -23.25 58.00
C PRO A 194 0.57 -22.66 58.75
N GLU A 195 0.77 -21.59 59.54
CA GLU A 195 -0.30 -20.94 60.32
C GLU A 195 -1.34 -20.25 59.43
N HIS A 196 -0.91 -19.69 58.30
CA HIS A 196 -1.79 -18.95 57.39
C HIS A 196 -2.15 -19.74 56.11
N GLY A 197 -1.61 -20.95 55.93
CA GLY A 197 -1.87 -21.79 54.76
C GLY A 197 -1.46 -21.13 53.44
N THR A 198 -0.50 -20.19 53.46
CA THR A 198 -0.14 -19.39 52.29
C THR A 198 1.36 -19.07 52.25
N ILE A 199 1.84 -18.68 51.07
CA ILE A 199 3.21 -18.25 50.85
C ILE A 199 3.26 -16.74 51.06
N ILE A 200 4.10 -16.29 51.99
CA ILE A 200 4.35 -14.86 52.20
C ILE A 200 5.60 -14.48 51.39
N PRO A 201 5.46 -13.74 50.28
CA PRO A 201 6.60 -13.41 49.44
C PRO A 201 7.49 -12.38 50.15
N ASP A 202 8.76 -12.71 50.32
CA ASP A 202 9.80 -11.80 50.82
C ASP A 202 10.29 -10.88 49.68
N ARG A 203 10.43 -11.44 48.47
CA ARG A 203 10.83 -10.70 47.27
C ARG A 203 9.82 -10.87 46.15
N LEU A 204 9.29 -9.74 45.68
CA LEU A 204 8.44 -9.66 44.49
C LEU A 204 9.30 -9.59 43.24
N TYR A 205 8.96 -10.41 42.24
CA TYR A 205 9.63 -10.41 40.94
C TYR A 205 8.72 -9.79 39.87
N PHE A 206 9.32 -8.94 39.04
CA PHE A 206 8.65 -8.25 37.95
C PHE A 206 9.40 -8.54 36.66
N ASN A 207 8.68 -8.79 35.57
CA ASN A 207 9.27 -8.92 34.25
C ASN A 207 9.74 -7.54 33.74
N GLN A 208 10.88 -7.49 33.05
CA GLN A 208 11.26 -6.28 32.32
C GLN A 208 10.38 -6.15 31.08
N ASN A 209 9.90 -4.92 30.80
CA ASN A 209 9.63 -4.58 29.42
C ASN A 209 10.99 -4.38 28.74
N VAL A 210 11.25 -5.16 27.69
CA VAL A 210 12.45 -4.99 26.88
C VAL A 210 12.41 -3.65 26.15
N ARG A 211 13.61 -3.11 25.96
CA ARG A 211 13.99 -1.88 25.23
C ARG A 211 13.96 -0.59 26.02
N ARG A 212 14.95 -0.46 26.91
CA ARG A 212 15.86 0.68 26.79
C ARG A 212 17.26 0.15 26.53
N TYR A 213 17.98 0.81 25.62
CA TYR A 213 19.44 0.78 25.36
C TYR A 213 20.00 0.15 24.08
N ASN A 214 19.21 -0.46 23.19
CA ASN A 214 19.74 -0.67 21.84
C ASN A 214 18.62 -0.82 20.80
N PRO A 215 18.26 0.24 20.06
CA PRO A 215 17.26 0.13 19.02
C PRO A 215 17.77 -0.82 17.92
N TRP A 216 16.87 -1.59 17.33
CA TRP A 216 17.16 -2.25 16.06
C TRP A 216 17.19 -1.18 14.96
N HIS A 217 18.16 -1.29 14.05
CA HIS A 217 18.27 -0.39 12.91
C HIS A 217 17.57 -1.01 11.70
N ILE A 218 16.69 -0.25 11.04
CA ILE A 218 16.00 -0.66 9.83
C ILE A 218 16.41 0.32 8.73
N VAL A 219 17.03 -0.17 7.68
CA VAL A 219 17.38 0.60 6.48
C VAL A 219 16.45 0.14 5.37
N ILE A 220 15.57 1.02 4.92
CA ILE A 220 14.58 0.74 3.88
C ILE A 220 15.04 1.43 2.60
N LEU A 221 15.26 0.63 1.56
CA LEU A 221 15.62 1.07 0.22
C LEU A 221 14.42 0.78 -0.70
N VAL A 222 13.85 1.81 -1.32
CA VAL A 222 12.64 1.68 -2.14
C VAL A 222 12.89 2.13 -3.56
N ASP A 223 12.55 1.26 -4.50
CA ASP A 223 12.59 1.51 -5.93
C ASP A 223 11.41 2.41 -6.36
N GLU A 224 11.72 3.41 -7.16
CA GLU A 224 10.80 4.44 -7.66
C GLU A 224 10.26 4.13 -9.07
N SER A 225 10.51 2.93 -9.59
CA SER A 225 9.95 2.51 -10.87
C SER A 225 8.41 2.59 -10.88
N GLY A 226 7.82 2.86 -12.05
CA GLY A 226 6.37 3.09 -12.17
C GLY A 226 5.51 1.90 -11.71
N SER A 227 6.05 0.68 -11.78
CA SER A 227 5.44 -0.55 -11.26
C SER A 227 5.41 -0.61 -9.72
N MET A 228 6.23 0.19 -9.04
CA MET A 228 6.47 0.14 -7.60
C MET A 228 5.64 1.15 -6.79
N LEU A 229 4.80 1.97 -7.44
CA LEU A 229 4.04 3.04 -6.77
C LEU A 229 3.27 2.55 -5.53
N ASP A 230 2.66 1.37 -5.59
CA ASP A 230 1.88 0.80 -4.49
C ASP A 230 2.78 0.46 -3.31
N SER A 231 3.89 -0.21 -3.61
CA SER A 231 4.92 -0.57 -2.66
C SER A 231 5.53 0.68 -2.01
N VAL A 232 5.75 1.75 -2.78
CA VAL A 232 6.25 3.04 -2.28
C VAL A 232 5.27 3.67 -1.29
N ILE A 233 3.98 3.71 -1.61
CA ILE A 233 2.93 4.25 -0.74
C ILE A 233 2.93 3.52 0.61
N TYR A 234 2.82 2.19 0.58
CA TYR A 234 2.76 1.41 1.82
C TYR A 234 4.06 1.49 2.61
N THR A 235 5.20 1.47 1.93
CA THR A 235 6.51 1.52 2.59
C THR A 235 6.76 2.88 3.25
N ALA A 236 6.38 3.99 2.62
CA ALA A 236 6.47 5.32 3.23
C ALA A 236 5.63 5.43 4.51
N VAL A 237 4.39 4.91 4.49
CA VAL A 237 3.52 4.91 5.67
C VAL A 237 4.07 4.00 6.76
N MET A 238 4.56 2.80 6.40
CA MET A 238 5.17 1.87 7.34
C MET A 238 6.45 2.42 7.98
N ALA A 239 7.32 3.03 7.19
CA ALA A 239 8.53 3.69 7.68
C ALA A 239 8.18 4.80 8.69
N SER A 240 7.13 5.57 8.40
CA SER A 240 6.62 6.62 9.31
C SER A 240 6.06 6.04 10.61
N ILE A 241 5.40 4.87 10.57
CA ILE A 241 4.92 4.17 11.78
C ILE A 241 6.12 3.65 12.59
N PHE A 242 7.10 3.03 11.94
CA PHE A 242 8.29 2.50 12.60
C PHE A 242 9.16 3.60 13.22
N ALA A 243 9.26 4.77 12.56
CA ALA A 243 9.99 5.92 13.08
C ALA A 243 9.43 6.42 14.42
N LYS A 244 8.12 6.28 14.65
CA LYS A 244 7.46 6.64 15.92
C LYS A 244 7.73 5.65 17.05
N MET A 245 8.41 4.53 16.79
CA MET A 245 8.68 3.50 17.80
C MET A 245 10.02 3.74 18.50
N PRO A 246 10.05 3.84 19.84
CA PRO A 246 11.26 4.22 20.58
C PRO A 246 12.38 3.17 20.57
N PHE A 247 12.11 1.98 20.02
CA PHE A 247 13.04 0.85 19.97
C PHE A 247 13.50 0.52 18.56
N LEU A 248 13.12 1.32 17.56
CA LEU A 248 13.56 1.22 16.18
C LEU A 248 14.27 2.51 15.79
N SER A 249 15.31 2.37 14.98
CA SER A 249 15.93 3.48 14.26
C SER A 249 15.72 3.20 12.79
N VAL A 250 14.97 4.07 12.11
CA VAL A 250 14.58 3.86 10.70
C VAL A 250 15.34 4.84 9.82
N LYS A 251 15.87 4.33 8.72
CA LYS A 251 16.41 5.11 7.61
C LYS A 251 15.63 4.72 6.36
N LEU A 252 15.22 5.72 5.58
CA LEU A 252 14.49 5.52 4.34
C LEU A 252 15.23 6.23 3.22
N ALA A 253 15.56 5.48 2.18
CA ALA A 253 16.06 6.04 0.93
C ALA A 253 15.21 5.52 -0.22
N ILE A 254 14.85 6.44 -1.13
CA ILE A 254 14.22 6.10 -2.40
C ILE A 254 15.30 6.16 -3.49
N PHE A 255 15.16 5.35 -4.53
CA PHE A 255 16.13 5.34 -5.60
C PHE A 255 15.52 5.06 -6.97
N ASP A 256 16.16 5.69 -7.96
CA ASP A 256 15.99 5.49 -9.39
C ASP A 256 17.40 5.23 -9.98
N THR A 257 17.93 6.15 -10.78
CA THR A 257 19.35 6.31 -11.15
C THR A 257 20.18 6.99 -10.06
N SER A 258 19.52 7.70 -9.15
CA SER A 258 20.09 8.41 -8.01
C SER A 258 19.46 7.91 -6.72
N VAL A 259 20.13 8.15 -5.59
CA VAL A 259 19.63 7.75 -4.28
C VAL A 259 19.33 9.01 -3.50
N VAL A 260 18.09 9.13 -3.01
CA VAL A 260 17.62 10.27 -2.21
C VAL A 260 17.29 9.77 -0.81
N ASP A 261 17.98 10.32 0.19
CA ASP A 261 17.70 10.02 1.60
C ASP A 261 16.51 10.85 2.08
N LEU A 262 15.48 10.17 2.56
CA LEU A 262 14.26 10.76 3.12
C LEU A 262 14.10 10.47 4.61
N SER A 263 15.17 10.07 5.29
CA SER A 263 15.16 9.74 6.72
C SER A 263 14.74 10.92 7.61
N GLU A 264 14.98 12.16 7.18
CA GLU A 264 14.55 13.38 7.92
C GLU A 264 13.07 13.70 7.74
N HIS A 265 12.41 13.08 6.75
CA HIS A 265 11.00 13.34 6.42
C HIS A 265 10.06 12.23 6.90
N LEU A 266 10.54 11.29 7.73
CA LEU A 266 9.75 10.16 8.23
C LEU A 266 8.52 10.56 9.06
N ASP A 267 8.47 11.78 9.59
CA ASP A 267 7.30 12.30 10.29
C ASP A 267 6.19 12.78 9.34
N ASP A 268 6.51 13.01 8.07
CA ASP A 268 5.61 13.51 7.02
C ASP A 268 5.55 12.54 5.83
N PRO A 269 4.72 11.47 5.91
CA PRO A 269 4.53 10.53 4.80
C PRO A 269 3.94 11.19 3.54
N VAL A 270 3.16 12.26 3.69
CA VAL A 270 2.61 13.00 2.55
C VAL A 270 3.74 13.68 1.79
N GLY A 271 4.61 14.39 2.50
CA GLY A 271 5.79 15.04 1.94
C GLY A 271 6.75 14.08 1.26
N ILE A 272 6.94 12.88 1.83
CA ILE A 272 7.73 11.80 1.19
C ILE A 272 7.16 11.45 -0.17
N LEU A 273 5.86 11.10 -0.24
CA LEU A 273 5.23 10.65 -1.49
C LEU A 273 5.16 11.76 -2.55
N MET A 274 5.08 13.01 -2.13
CA MET A 274 5.06 14.15 -3.04
C MET A 274 6.44 14.51 -3.60
N LYS A 275 7.53 14.01 -2.99
CA LYS A 275 8.89 14.13 -3.53
C LYS A 275 9.24 13.01 -4.50
N VAL A 276 8.53 11.88 -4.45
CA VAL A 276 8.74 10.72 -5.31
C VAL A 276 8.39 11.09 -6.76
N GLN A 277 9.36 11.21 -7.66
CA GLN A 277 9.19 11.34 -9.10
C GLN A 277 9.20 9.97 -9.80
N LEU A 278 8.03 9.54 -10.28
CA LEU A 278 7.90 8.28 -11.01
C LEU A 278 8.61 8.31 -12.36
N GLY A 279 9.50 7.36 -12.59
CA GLY A 279 10.13 7.10 -13.89
C GLY A 279 11.63 7.41 -13.95
N GLY A 280 12.37 6.55 -14.65
CA GLY A 280 13.81 6.58 -14.73
C GLY A 280 14.38 5.19 -15.04
N GLY A 281 15.70 5.07 -15.09
CA GLY A 281 16.36 3.77 -14.97
C GLY A 281 16.45 3.37 -13.50
N THR A 282 16.71 2.09 -13.22
CA THR A 282 16.87 1.55 -11.86
C THR A 282 18.32 1.14 -11.64
N ASP A 283 18.95 1.64 -10.58
CA ASP A 283 20.30 1.23 -10.15
C ASP A 283 20.26 0.66 -8.72
N ILE A 284 19.97 -0.64 -8.64
CA ILE A 284 19.82 -1.35 -7.36
C ILE A 284 21.17 -1.46 -6.64
N HIS A 285 22.24 -1.69 -7.39
CA HIS A 285 23.60 -1.75 -6.85
C HIS A 285 23.95 -0.47 -6.07
N LYS A 286 23.74 0.71 -6.67
CA LYS A 286 24.04 1.99 -6.02
C LYS A 286 23.20 2.22 -4.75
N ALA A 287 21.94 1.81 -4.76
CA ALA A 287 21.08 1.86 -3.59
C ALA A 287 21.61 0.97 -2.45
N LEU A 288 22.04 -0.25 -2.76
CA LEU A 288 22.64 -1.16 -1.78
C LEU A 288 23.98 -0.63 -1.24
N GLU A 289 24.82 -0.04 -2.07
CA GLU A 289 26.06 0.63 -1.62
C GLU A 289 25.76 1.81 -0.69
N TYR A 290 24.71 2.59 -0.97
CA TYR A 290 24.26 3.65 -0.06
C TYR A 290 23.76 3.05 1.26
N GLY A 291 22.91 2.02 1.19
CA GLY A 291 22.41 1.30 2.36
C GLY A 291 23.53 0.78 3.25
N LYS A 292 24.59 0.21 2.68
CA LYS A 292 25.80 -0.24 3.42
C LYS A 292 26.43 0.88 4.25
N ARG A 293 26.46 2.12 3.76
CA ARG A 293 27.02 3.26 4.50
C ARG A 293 26.17 3.67 5.71
N LEU A 294 24.88 3.34 5.69
CA LEU A 294 23.96 3.63 6.79
C LEU A 294 24.01 2.57 7.90
N ILE A 295 24.66 1.42 7.67
CA ILE A 295 24.78 0.33 8.64
C ILE A 295 25.81 0.71 9.70
N THR A 296 25.34 0.99 10.92
CA THR A 296 26.21 1.28 12.09
C THR A 296 26.49 0.05 12.95
N ALA A 297 25.51 -0.85 13.07
CA ALA A 297 25.60 -2.07 13.88
C ALA A 297 25.06 -3.27 13.09
N PRO A 298 25.91 -3.97 12.30
CA PRO A 298 25.45 -4.96 11.34
C PRO A 298 24.53 -6.03 11.92
N GLN A 299 24.89 -6.62 13.07
CA GLN A 299 24.12 -7.68 13.74
C GLN A 299 22.74 -7.25 14.25
N LYS A 300 22.50 -5.93 14.36
CA LYS A 300 21.20 -5.34 14.76
C LYS A 300 20.58 -4.51 13.64
N THR A 301 21.03 -4.73 12.40
CA THR A 301 20.52 -4.01 11.24
C THR A 301 19.76 -4.95 10.33
N ILE A 302 18.55 -4.51 9.96
CA ILE A 302 17.71 -5.12 8.95
C ILE A 302 17.72 -4.17 7.76
N VAL A 303 18.19 -4.65 6.61
CA VAL A 303 18.10 -3.93 5.33
C VAL A 303 16.90 -4.49 4.59
N VAL A 304 15.94 -3.64 4.25
CA VAL A 304 14.74 -3.98 3.51
C VAL A 304 14.85 -3.36 2.12
N LEU A 305 15.00 -4.18 1.09
CA LEU A 305 15.01 -3.76 -0.31
C LEU A 305 13.63 -4.01 -0.92
N VAL A 306 12.97 -2.94 -1.36
CA VAL A 306 11.66 -2.96 -2.02
C VAL A 306 11.89 -2.65 -3.50
N SER A 307 11.91 -3.68 -4.36
CA SER A 307 12.20 -3.55 -5.80
C SER A 307 11.68 -4.76 -6.56
N ASP A 308 11.38 -4.60 -7.85
CA ASP A 308 11.08 -5.70 -8.77
C ASP A 308 12.32 -6.51 -9.22
N LEU A 309 13.51 -6.13 -8.73
CA LEU A 309 14.80 -6.78 -8.98
C LEU A 309 15.28 -6.72 -10.44
N TYR A 310 14.67 -5.86 -11.26
CA TYR A 310 15.19 -5.54 -12.58
C TYR A 310 16.22 -4.41 -12.46
N ASP A 311 17.50 -4.78 -12.34
CA ASP A 311 18.58 -3.81 -12.32
C ASP A 311 18.93 -3.37 -13.76
N GLY A 312 19.04 -2.06 -13.99
CA GLY A 312 19.51 -1.51 -15.26
C GLY A 312 21.02 -1.75 -15.48
N ASN A 313 21.74 -2.12 -14.41
CA ASN A 313 23.15 -2.47 -14.42
C ASN A 313 23.39 -4.00 -14.42
N ASN A 314 24.65 -4.41 -14.41
CA ASN A 314 25.02 -5.82 -14.33
C ASN A 314 24.65 -6.41 -12.95
N TYR A 315 23.75 -7.40 -12.96
CA TYR A 315 23.30 -8.18 -11.80
C TYR A 315 24.43 -8.68 -10.88
N SER A 316 25.63 -8.92 -11.43
CA SER A 316 26.80 -9.33 -10.65
C SER A 316 27.18 -8.31 -9.56
N TYR A 317 27.02 -7.01 -9.83
CA TYR A 317 27.28 -5.95 -8.86
C TYR A 317 26.22 -5.93 -7.76
N MET A 318 24.94 -6.05 -8.12
CA MET A 318 23.85 -6.19 -7.16
C MET A 318 24.06 -7.40 -6.24
N PHE A 319 24.35 -8.58 -6.79
CA PHE A 319 24.61 -9.78 -6.01
C PHE A 319 25.80 -9.64 -5.06
N ARG A 320 26.85 -8.94 -5.48
CA ARG A 320 28.00 -8.65 -4.62
C ARG A 320 27.61 -7.76 -3.45
N SER A 321 26.89 -6.67 -3.69
CA SER A 321 26.44 -5.77 -2.62
C SER A 321 25.48 -6.47 -1.64
N CYS A 322 24.59 -7.34 -2.13
CA CYS A 322 23.76 -8.18 -1.27
C CYS A 322 24.60 -9.11 -0.38
N ARG A 323 25.61 -9.77 -0.96
CA ARG A 323 26.52 -10.66 -0.23
C ARG A 323 27.29 -9.91 0.85
N ASP A 324 27.84 -8.73 0.52
CA ASP A 324 28.58 -7.90 1.48
C ASP A 324 27.73 -7.56 2.72
N ILE A 325 26.44 -7.24 2.52
CA ILE A 325 25.50 -6.94 3.63
C ILE A 325 25.27 -8.18 4.52
N ILE A 326 25.07 -9.34 3.90
CA ILE A 326 24.81 -10.60 4.62
C ILE A 326 26.06 -11.06 5.36
N GLU A 327 27.23 -11.03 4.71
CA GLU A 327 28.52 -11.41 5.30
C GLU A 327 28.94 -10.46 6.43
N ALA A 328 28.56 -9.18 6.37
CA ALA A 328 28.73 -8.25 7.48
C ALA A 328 27.89 -8.62 8.73
N GLY A 329 26.91 -9.52 8.58
CA GLY A 329 26.04 -9.99 9.65
C GLY A 329 24.69 -9.26 9.74
N SER A 330 24.37 -8.40 8.76
CA SER A 330 23.05 -7.78 8.65
C SER A 330 22.03 -8.72 8.03
N ARG A 331 20.77 -8.53 8.41
CA ARG A 331 19.65 -9.26 7.81
C ARG A 331 19.19 -8.52 6.57
N LEU A 332 19.31 -9.15 5.40
CA LEU A 332 18.77 -8.61 4.15
C LEU A 332 17.40 -9.24 3.89
N PHE A 333 16.39 -8.39 3.78
CA PHE A 333 15.05 -8.75 3.39
C PHE A 333 14.72 -8.11 2.04
N VAL A 334 14.25 -8.90 1.09
CA VAL A 334 13.84 -8.41 -0.23
C VAL A 334 12.34 -8.57 -0.38
N LEU A 335 11.67 -7.44 -0.60
CA LEU A 335 10.24 -7.31 -0.88
C LEU A 335 10.04 -7.11 -2.38
N PRO A 336 9.86 -8.19 -3.15
CA PRO A 336 9.48 -8.07 -4.54
C PRO A 336 8.05 -7.53 -4.69
N ALA A 337 7.82 -6.80 -5.78
CA ALA A 337 6.50 -6.29 -6.13
C ALA A 337 5.50 -7.43 -6.35
N LEU A 338 4.27 -7.23 -5.86
CA LEU A 338 3.11 -8.05 -6.20
C LEU A 338 2.17 -7.20 -7.05
N ASP A 339 1.67 -7.76 -8.15
CA ASP A 339 0.59 -7.13 -8.89
C ASP A 339 -0.77 -7.35 -8.16
N TYR A 340 -1.82 -6.63 -8.58
CA TYR A 340 -3.18 -6.80 -8.07
C TYR A 340 -3.79 -8.20 -8.31
N SER A 341 -3.20 -9.00 -9.21
CA SER A 341 -3.64 -10.36 -9.54
C SER A 341 -2.90 -11.44 -8.73
N GLY A 342 -1.95 -11.05 -7.88
CA GLY A 342 -1.08 -11.97 -7.14
C GLY A 342 -0.01 -12.64 -8.03
N THR A 343 0.17 -12.17 -9.27
CA THR A 343 1.22 -12.64 -10.16
C THR A 343 2.54 -11.97 -9.80
N PRO A 344 3.61 -12.75 -9.56
CA PRO A 344 4.98 -12.25 -9.39
C PRO A 344 5.41 -11.35 -10.54
N CYS A 345 5.53 -10.04 -10.32
CA CYS A 345 6.09 -9.10 -11.29
C CYS A 345 7.51 -8.69 -10.86
N TYR A 346 8.42 -9.67 -10.83
CA TYR A 346 9.82 -9.46 -10.44
C TYR A 346 10.74 -10.49 -11.09
N ASP A 347 12.05 -10.21 -11.09
CA ASP A 347 13.05 -11.17 -11.58
C ASP A 347 13.20 -12.37 -10.63
N VAL A 348 12.52 -13.46 -10.97
CA VAL A 348 12.53 -14.72 -10.20
C VAL A 348 13.94 -15.34 -10.10
N ARG A 349 14.80 -15.14 -11.11
CA ARG A 349 16.17 -15.68 -11.08
C ARG A 349 17.04 -14.89 -10.12
N ALA A 350 16.90 -13.57 -10.13
CA ALA A 350 17.58 -12.69 -9.17
C ALA A 350 17.12 -12.98 -7.74
N ALA A 351 15.80 -13.06 -7.52
CA ALA A 351 15.20 -13.42 -6.24
C ALA A 351 15.74 -14.75 -5.69
N ARG A 352 15.75 -15.81 -6.52
CA ARG A 352 16.28 -17.13 -6.12
C ARG A 352 17.77 -17.08 -5.81
N SER A 353 18.54 -16.31 -6.57
CA SER A 353 19.98 -16.15 -6.34
C SER A 353 20.25 -15.44 -5.02
N ILE A 354 19.54 -14.34 -4.74
CA ILE A 354 19.65 -13.58 -3.49
C ILE A 354 19.20 -14.43 -2.29
N ALA A 355 18.12 -15.20 -2.42
CA ALA A 355 17.69 -16.15 -1.40
C ALA A 355 18.75 -17.23 -1.13
N GLY A 356 19.39 -17.74 -2.18
CA GLY A 356 20.49 -18.71 -2.07
C GLY A 356 21.73 -18.16 -1.35
N MET A 357 21.89 -16.84 -1.26
CA MET A 357 22.97 -16.19 -0.50
C MET A 357 22.64 -16.01 0.99
N GLY A 358 21.43 -16.35 1.42
CA GLY A 358 20.99 -16.22 2.82
C GLY A 358 20.14 -14.99 3.12
N ALA A 359 19.67 -14.27 2.09
CA ALA A 359 18.64 -13.24 2.26
C ALA A 359 17.24 -13.87 2.36
N ASP A 360 16.36 -13.21 3.09
CA ASP A 360 14.95 -13.57 3.14
C ASP A 360 14.23 -12.84 2.00
N VAL A 361 13.74 -13.59 1.01
CA VAL A 361 13.01 -13.05 -0.15
C VAL A 361 11.57 -13.54 -0.09
N ALA A 362 10.63 -12.62 0.13
CA ALA A 362 9.23 -12.97 0.31
C ALA A 362 8.32 -11.85 -0.18
N ALA A 363 7.43 -12.20 -1.09
CA ALA A 363 6.38 -11.32 -1.60
C ALA A 363 5.25 -11.30 -0.57
N ILE A 364 5.36 -10.41 0.42
CA ILE A 364 4.43 -10.34 1.56
C ILE A 364 3.78 -8.97 1.66
N THR A 365 2.60 -8.95 2.27
CA THR A 365 1.89 -7.72 2.56
C THR A 365 2.63 -6.86 3.61
N PRO A 366 2.38 -5.54 3.66
CA PRO A 366 2.96 -4.68 4.69
C PRO A 366 2.70 -5.15 6.13
N GLU A 367 1.58 -5.84 6.36
CA GLU A 367 1.20 -6.39 7.66
C GLU A 367 2.09 -7.57 8.06
N GLU A 368 2.29 -8.50 7.13
CA GLU A 368 3.20 -9.64 7.29
C GLU A 368 4.66 -9.18 7.45
N LEU A 369 5.05 -8.09 6.79
CA LEU A 369 6.37 -7.47 7.00
C LEU A 369 6.54 -7.02 8.44
N ALA A 370 5.53 -6.37 9.01
CA ALA A 370 5.56 -5.96 10.42
C ALA A 370 5.69 -7.15 11.37
N GLU A 371 4.99 -8.24 11.09
CA GLU A 371 5.10 -9.49 11.85
C GLU A 371 6.47 -10.14 11.71
N TRP A 372 7.04 -10.17 10.51
CA TRP A 372 8.36 -10.73 10.26
C TRP A 372 9.45 -9.94 10.99
N ILE A 373 9.41 -8.60 10.88
CA ILE A 373 10.31 -7.72 11.64
C ILE A 373 10.10 -7.96 13.14
N GLY A 374 8.85 -8.04 13.61
CA GLY A 374 8.52 -8.35 15.00
C GLY A 374 9.12 -9.67 15.50
N LYS A 375 9.14 -10.72 14.66
CA LYS A 375 9.74 -12.03 14.98
C LYS A 375 11.26 -11.98 15.14
N ILE A 376 11.96 -11.21 14.31
CA ILE A 376 13.42 -11.06 14.38
C ILE A 376 13.86 -10.23 15.58
N ILE A 377 13.05 -9.24 15.88
CA ILE A 377 13.31 -8.26 16.92
C ILE A 377 12.97 -8.81 18.32
N SER A 378 12.09 -9.81 18.41
CA SER A 378 11.76 -10.57 19.63
C SER A 378 12.81 -11.62 19.96
#